data_AF-U2J9I5-F1
#
_entry.id   AF-U2J9I5-F1
#
_cell.length_a   1.000
_cell.length_b   1.000
_cell.length_c   1.000
_cell.angle_alpha   90.00
_cell.angle_beta   90.00
_cell.angle_gamma   90.00
#
_symmetry.space_group_name_H-M   'P 1'
#
loop_
_entity.id
_entity.type
_entity.pdbx_description
1 polymer ?
#
loop_
_entity_poly.entity_id
_entity_poly.type
_entity_poly.pdbx_seq_one_letter_code
_entity_poly.pdbx_strand_id
1 'polypeptide(L)'
;MKSIMILLTAILGLGVTAWALNDNKAIDSTVNLHDADEASQTEVFWDYNGSRPLNSTDHILPEKYSYAANQNLGCDQSTAFCQIKAPVLAGSSPAQPDLSAPSTIPGQNIQDRIEDAQLNGPNETVTMKN
;
A
#
# COMPACT_ATOMS: atom_id res chain seq x y z
N MET A 1 -70.77 -15.13 -33.09
CA MET A 1 -69.69 -15.24 -34.09
C MET A 1 -68.50 -14.44 -33.59
N LYS A 2 -67.28 -15.01 -33.68
CA LYS A 2 -65.94 -14.42 -33.42
C LYS A 2 -65.69 -14.07 -31.94
N SER A 3 -64.59 -14.39 -31.26
CA SER A 3 -63.30 -15.04 -31.57
C SER A 3 -62.65 -15.40 -30.20
N ILE A 4 -61.97 -16.54 -30.05
CA ILE A 4 -60.49 -16.70 -29.88
C ILE A 4 -59.99 -16.06 -28.56
N MET A 5 -59.29 -16.72 -27.62
CA MET A 5 -58.02 -17.44 -27.78
C MET A 5 -57.65 -18.14 -26.47
N ILE A 6 -56.97 -19.28 -26.60
CA ILE A 6 -56.29 -20.03 -25.54
C ILE A 6 -54.97 -19.31 -25.18
N LEU A 7 -54.57 -19.27 -23.91
CA LEU A 7 -53.18 -19.56 -23.51
C LEU A 7 -53.02 -19.84 -22.01
N LEU A 8 -52.69 -21.09 -21.69
CA LEU A 8 -51.93 -21.47 -20.49
C LEU A 8 -50.52 -20.90 -20.61
N THR A 9 -49.94 -20.36 -19.53
CA THR A 9 -48.56 -20.72 -19.13
C THR A 9 -48.29 -20.33 -17.67
N ALA A 10 -47.36 -21.07 -17.08
CA ALA A 10 -47.27 -21.43 -15.68
C ALA A 10 -46.61 -20.39 -14.75
N ILE A 11 -47.02 -20.48 -13.48
CA ILE A 11 -46.42 -19.84 -12.30
C ILE A 11 -45.16 -20.61 -11.94
N LEU A 12 -43.99 -19.95 -11.90
CA LEU A 12 -42.86 -20.39 -11.08
C LEU A 12 -42.00 -19.18 -10.71
N GLY A 13 -41.91 -18.91 -9.41
CA GLY A 13 -40.64 -18.54 -8.79
C GLY A 13 -40.47 -17.09 -8.32
N LEU A 14 -40.15 -17.00 -7.04
CA LEU A 14 -39.29 -16.02 -6.38
C LEU A 14 -39.96 -14.76 -5.83
N GLY A 15 -40.47 -14.92 -4.60
CA GLY A 15 -40.47 -13.82 -3.64
C GLY A 15 -39.04 -13.53 -3.20
N VAL A 16 -38.65 -12.26 -3.25
CA VAL A 16 -37.62 -11.67 -2.38
C VAL A 16 -38.09 -10.29 -1.95
N THR A 17 -38.00 -10.08 -0.64
CA THR A 17 -38.37 -8.89 0.11
C THR A 17 -37.64 -7.65 -0.37
N ALA A 18 -38.36 -6.53 -0.49
CA ALA A 18 -37.78 -5.21 -0.65
C ALA A 18 -36.95 -4.85 0.59
N TRP A 19 -35.67 -4.55 0.37
CA TRP A 19 -34.82 -3.83 1.32
C TRP A 19 -34.33 -2.56 0.65
N ALA A 20 -34.49 -1.46 1.37
CA ALA A 20 -34.15 -0.11 0.96
C ALA A 20 -32.71 -0.04 0.41
N LEU A 21 -32.57 0.48 -0.81
CA LEU A 21 -31.28 0.93 -1.32
C LEU A 21 -30.93 2.22 -0.58
N ASN A 22 -30.05 2.05 0.41
CA ASN A 22 -29.31 3.11 1.05
C ASN A 22 -28.50 3.88 -0.02
N ASP A 23 -28.54 5.21 0.03
CA ASP A 23 -27.74 6.11 -0.80
C ASP A 23 -26.24 5.85 -0.60
N ASN A 24 -25.69 4.87 -1.31
CA ASN A 24 -24.25 4.75 -1.47
C ASN A 24 -23.89 5.43 -2.78
N LYS A 25 -23.59 6.73 -2.67
CA LYS A 25 -22.86 7.52 -3.65
C LYS A 25 -21.76 6.65 -4.27
N ALA A 26 -22.02 6.15 -5.47
CA ALA A 26 -20.99 5.53 -6.29
C ALA A 26 -19.93 6.60 -6.49
N ILE A 27 -18.78 6.42 -5.83
CA ILE A 27 -17.59 7.19 -6.12
C ILE A 27 -17.21 6.78 -7.54
N ASP A 28 -17.53 7.68 -8.47
CA ASP A 28 -16.98 7.70 -9.81
C ASP A 28 -15.47 7.85 -9.69
N SER A 29 -14.76 6.73 -9.58
CA SER A 29 -13.30 6.68 -9.74
C SER A 29 -12.97 6.63 -11.22
N THR A 30 -13.38 7.67 -11.96
CA THR A 30 -12.64 8.11 -13.13
C THR A 30 -11.35 8.75 -12.63
N VAL A 31 -10.34 7.89 -12.42
CA VAL A 31 -8.96 8.34 -12.23
C VAL A 31 -8.56 9.07 -13.50
N ASN A 32 -8.59 10.41 -13.44
CA ASN A 32 -7.98 11.26 -14.45
C ASN A 32 -6.47 11.04 -14.42
N LEU A 33 -6.00 10.15 -15.27
CA LEU A 33 -4.57 9.96 -15.60
C LEU A 33 -4.10 11.11 -16.51
N HIS A 34 -4.14 12.36 -16.02
CA HIS A 34 -3.67 13.51 -16.81
C HIS A 34 -2.97 14.61 -16.01
N ASP A 35 -2.39 14.27 -14.85
CA ASP A 35 -1.41 15.14 -14.19
C ASP A 35 -0.12 14.32 -13.94
N ALA A 36 0.56 13.98 -15.03
CA ALA A 36 1.93 13.49 -14.99
C ALA A 36 2.85 14.70 -15.08
N ASP A 37 2.99 15.44 -13.99
CA ASP A 37 4.10 16.37 -13.81
C ASP A 37 4.48 16.42 -12.33
N GLU A 38 5.76 16.09 -12.07
CA GLU A 38 6.43 15.92 -10.78
C GLU A 38 6.09 14.65 -9.93
N ALA A 39 6.86 13.59 -10.18
CA ALA A 39 7.45 12.68 -9.18
C ALA A 39 6.69 12.32 -7.89
N SER A 40 5.35 12.24 -7.90
CA SER A 40 4.61 11.59 -6.82
C SER A 40 4.66 10.08 -7.03
N GLN A 41 5.84 9.49 -6.89
CA GLN A 41 5.92 8.07 -6.61
C GLN A 41 5.23 7.90 -5.26
N THR A 42 4.05 7.29 -5.24
CA THR A 42 3.29 7.12 -3.99
C THR A 42 4.14 6.31 -3.02
N GLU A 43 4.72 6.99 -2.03
CA GLU A 43 5.53 6.35 -1.01
C GLU A 43 4.65 5.42 -0.16
N VAL A 44 5.16 4.22 0.09
CA VAL A 44 4.50 3.19 0.89
C VAL A 44 5.40 2.77 2.05
N PHE A 45 4.82 2.14 3.06
CA PHE A 45 5.55 1.67 4.22
C PHE A 45 5.99 0.23 4.03
N TRP A 46 7.23 -0.06 4.43
CA TRP A 46 7.83 -1.37 4.34
C TRP A 46 8.35 -1.81 5.70
N ASP A 47 7.96 -3.00 6.16
CA ASP A 47 8.51 -3.65 7.34
C ASP A 47 9.89 -4.21 7.03
N TYR A 48 10.85 -3.98 7.93
CA TYR A 48 12.18 -4.57 7.85
C TYR A 48 12.20 -5.99 8.41
N ASN A 49 12.61 -6.93 7.57
CA ASN A 49 12.71 -8.36 7.87
C ASN A 49 14.16 -8.88 7.90
N GLY A 50 15.15 -7.98 7.91
CA GLY A 50 16.56 -8.34 7.96
C GLY A 50 17.03 -8.78 9.36
N SER A 51 18.33 -9.08 9.47
CA SER A 51 18.93 -9.57 10.72
C SER A 51 18.84 -8.55 11.84
N ARG A 52 18.75 -9.06 13.08
CA ARG A 52 18.36 -8.31 14.27
C ARG A 52 19.49 -7.61 15.08
N PRO A 53 20.78 -7.67 14.72
CA PRO A 53 21.64 -6.52 14.94
C PRO A 53 21.63 -5.65 13.67
N LEU A 54 21.35 -4.35 13.84
CA LEU A 54 21.28 -3.39 12.72
C LEU A 54 22.62 -3.14 12.02
N ASN A 55 23.71 -3.72 12.53
CA ASN A 55 25.01 -3.70 11.87
C ASN A 55 25.13 -4.73 10.73
N SER A 56 24.10 -5.55 10.49
CA SER A 56 24.01 -6.37 9.28
C SER A 56 23.80 -5.49 8.07
N THR A 57 24.46 -5.80 6.95
CA THR A 57 24.22 -5.16 5.65
C THR A 57 22.84 -5.50 5.07
N ASP A 58 21.97 -6.23 5.77
CA ASP A 58 20.62 -6.52 5.30
C ASP A 58 19.79 -5.25 5.02
N HIS A 59 20.09 -4.12 5.66
CA HIS A 59 19.36 -2.87 5.45
C HIS A 59 19.59 -2.24 4.07
N ILE A 60 20.68 -2.60 3.36
CA ILE A 60 20.93 -2.18 1.97
C ILE A 60 20.22 -3.06 0.93
N LEU A 61 19.54 -4.14 1.37
CA LEU A 61 18.96 -5.15 0.49
C LEU A 61 17.43 -4.97 0.39
N PRO A 62 16.89 -4.55 -0.76
CA PRO A 62 15.44 -4.35 -0.94
C PRO A 62 14.60 -5.60 -0.65
N GLU A 63 15.14 -6.81 -0.88
CA GLU A 63 14.49 -8.08 -0.57
C GLU A 63 14.33 -8.36 0.93
N LYS A 64 14.96 -7.57 1.80
CA LYS A 64 14.80 -7.66 3.26
C LYS A 64 13.64 -6.83 3.77
N TYR A 65 12.82 -6.29 2.87
CA TYR A 65 11.66 -5.49 3.18
C TYR A 65 10.39 -6.14 2.62
N SER A 66 9.28 -6.01 3.34
CA SER A 66 7.95 -6.41 2.87
C SER A 66 6.96 -5.29 3.07
N TYR A 67 5.88 -5.26 2.29
CA TYR A 67 4.80 -4.30 2.54
C TYR A 67 4.36 -4.34 3.99
N ALA A 68 4.31 -3.18 4.63
CA ALA A 68 3.80 -3.05 5.97
C ALA A 68 2.28 -3.21 5.96
N ALA A 69 1.77 -4.15 6.76
CA ALA A 69 0.33 -4.35 6.90
C ALA A 69 -0.35 -3.16 7.60
N ASN A 70 0.39 -2.42 8.42
CA ASN A 70 -0.08 -1.23 9.10
C ASN A 70 1.06 -0.21 9.21
N GLN A 71 0.72 1.06 9.02
CA GLN A 71 1.65 2.16 9.22
C GLN A 71 1.89 2.34 10.72
N ASN A 72 3.15 2.39 11.15
CA ASN A 72 3.52 2.91 12.46
C ASN A 72 2.91 2.13 13.66
N LEU A 73 2.58 0.83 13.47
CA LEU A 73 2.32 -0.06 14.60
C LEU A 73 3.65 -0.34 15.25
N GLY A 74 3.95 0.46 16.27
CA GLY A 74 5.21 0.48 17.00
C GLY A 74 5.87 -0.87 17.02
N CYS A 75 7.04 -0.91 16.36
CA CYS A 75 8.14 -1.83 16.59
C CYS A 75 7.77 -2.92 17.60
N ASP A 76 7.43 -4.12 17.11
CA ASP A 76 7.31 -5.27 18.01
C ASP A 76 8.55 -5.24 18.91
N GLN A 77 8.35 -5.49 20.20
CA GLN A 77 9.12 -4.88 21.29
C GLN A 77 10.63 -5.22 21.33
N SER A 78 11.16 -5.90 20.31
CA SER A 78 12.51 -6.43 20.17
C SER A 78 13.44 -5.70 19.18
N THR A 79 12.97 -4.82 18.28
CA THR A 79 13.84 -4.21 17.24
C THR A 79 13.97 -2.69 17.35
N ALA A 80 15.17 -2.18 17.06
CA ALA A 80 15.45 -0.73 17.00
C ALA A 80 15.12 -0.13 15.62
N PHE A 81 15.16 -0.88 14.52
CA PHE A 81 14.73 -0.44 13.17
C PHE A 81 13.54 -1.29 12.74
N CYS A 82 12.49 -0.64 12.25
CA CYS A 82 11.18 -1.27 12.15
C CYS A 82 10.60 -1.13 10.74
N GLN A 83 10.46 0.12 10.27
CA GLN A 83 9.83 0.41 9.00
C GLN A 83 10.59 1.49 8.25
N ILE A 84 10.51 1.44 6.92
CA ILE A 84 10.91 2.56 6.05
C ILE A 84 9.73 3.04 5.23
N LYS A 85 9.76 4.32 4.89
CA LYS A 85 8.89 4.93 3.90
C LYS A 85 9.68 5.05 2.59
N ALA A 86 9.26 4.35 1.54
CA ALA A 86 9.95 4.34 0.26
C ALA A 86 8.96 4.05 -0.88
N PRO A 87 9.20 4.57 -2.09
CA PRO A 87 8.41 4.18 -3.25
C PRO A 87 8.71 2.74 -3.68
N VAL A 88 7.87 2.20 -4.56
CA VAL A 88 8.05 0.86 -5.13
C VAL A 88 9.08 0.92 -6.26
N LEU A 89 10.06 0.01 -6.25
CA LEU A 89 11.01 -0.17 -7.34
C LEU A 89 10.28 -0.63 -8.60
N ALA A 90 10.35 0.20 -9.65
CA ALA A 90 9.67 -0.05 -10.91
C ALA A 90 10.12 -1.38 -11.55
N GLY A 91 9.15 -2.22 -11.93
CA GLY A 91 9.44 -3.51 -12.57
C GLY A 91 9.88 -4.63 -11.61
N SER A 92 9.89 -4.40 -10.29
CA SER A 92 10.17 -5.45 -9.31
C SER A 92 9.01 -6.45 -9.20
N SER A 93 9.33 -7.75 -9.19
CA SER A 93 8.39 -8.84 -8.92
C SER A 93 9.10 -9.96 -8.12
N PRO A 94 8.83 -10.13 -6.82
CA PRO A 94 7.84 -9.39 -6.02
C PRO A 94 8.18 -7.90 -5.88
N ALA A 95 7.20 -7.10 -5.49
CA ALA A 95 7.40 -5.68 -5.27
C ALA A 95 8.43 -5.43 -4.16
N GLN A 96 9.33 -4.47 -4.39
CA GLN A 96 10.41 -4.10 -3.47
C GLN A 96 10.44 -2.57 -3.28
N PRO A 97 10.99 -2.07 -2.16
CA PRO A 97 11.26 -0.65 -2.00
C PRO A 97 12.37 -0.21 -2.95
N ASP A 98 12.24 0.99 -3.53
CA ASP A 98 13.34 1.65 -4.21
C ASP A 98 14.19 2.43 -3.19
N LEU A 99 15.27 1.79 -2.71
CA LEU A 99 16.20 2.40 -1.77
C LEU A 99 17.08 3.51 -2.42
N SER A 100 17.10 3.57 -3.76
CA SER A 100 17.87 4.57 -4.52
C SER A 100 17.05 5.82 -4.84
N ALA A 101 15.74 5.80 -4.59
CA ALA A 101 14.86 6.92 -4.82
C ALA A 101 15.30 8.15 -3.98
N PRO A 102 15.11 9.37 -4.50
CA PRO A 102 15.29 10.58 -3.70
C PRO A 102 14.44 10.55 -2.44
N SER A 103 15.00 10.96 -1.32
CA SER A 103 14.25 11.18 -0.09
C SER A 103 13.61 12.57 -0.07
N THR A 104 12.83 12.86 0.97
CA THR A 104 12.32 14.22 1.22
C THR A 104 13.41 15.22 1.60
N ILE A 105 14.62 14.75 1.95
CA ILE A 105 15.77 15.61 2.21
C ILE A 105 16.57 15.82 0.90
N PRO A 106 16.74 17.08 0.46
CA PRO A 106 17.45 17.36 -0.79
C PRO A 106 18.87 16.78 -0.81
N GLY A 107 19.20 16.09 -1.91
CA GLY A 107 20.53 15.51 -2.13
C GLY A 107 20.80 14.20 -1.39
N GLN A 108 19.80 13.64 -0.69
CA GLN A 108 19.88 12.32 -0.05
C GLN A 108 18.86 11.37 -0.67
N ASN A 109 19.24 10.12 -0.88
CA ASN A 109 18.33 9.04 -1.25
C ASN A 109 17.78 8.32 0.01
N ILE A 110 16.85 7.39 -0.18
CA ILE A 110 16.28 6.60 0.92
C ILE A 110 17.37 5.83 1.70
N GLN A 111 18.36 5.24 1.01
CA GLN A 111 19.47 4.56 1.66
C GLN A 111 20.28 5.49 2.57
N ASP A 112 20.58 6.71 2.14
CA ASP A 112 21.31 7.70 2.95
C ASP A 112 20.54 8.03 4.24
N ARG A 113 19.19 8.10 4.16
CA ARG A 113 18.33 8.31 5.34
C ARG A 113 18.29 7.09 6.25
N ILE A 114 18.43 5.88 5.70
CA ILE A 114 18.58 4.65 6.50
C ILE A 114 19.89 4.67 7.29
N GLU A 115 21.01 5.03 6.66
CA GLU A 115 22.31 5.16 7.32
C GLU A 115 22.30 6.25 8.40
N ASP A 116 21.72 7.43 8.08
CA ASP A 116 21.55 8.52 9.04
C ASP A 116 20.76 8.05 10.26
N ALA A 117 19.69 7.28 10.06
CA ALA A 117 18.87 6.81 11.15
C ALA A 117 19.61 5.84 12.08
N GLN A 118 20.46 4.97 11.53
CA GLN A 118 21.28 4.05 12.33
C GLN A 118 22.27 4.77 13.24
N LEU A 119 22.80 5.91 12.81
CA LEU A 119 23.79 6.68 13.55
C LEU A 119 23.15 7.69 14.52
N ASN A 120 22.02 8.29 14.11
CA ASN A 120 21.45 9.46 14.76
C ASN A 120 20.03 9.25 15.32
N GLY A 121 19.41 8.08 15.11
CA GLY A 121 18.06 7.76 15.57
C GLY A 121 16.97 7.96 14.50
N PRO A 122 15.68 7.75 14.83
CA PRO A 122 14.59 7.81 13.84
C PRO A 122 14.54 9.14 13.09
N ASN A 123 14.08 9.08 11.84
CA ASN A 123 13.88 10.25 10.99
C ASN A 123 12.58 10.14 10.17
N GLU A 124 12.36 11.05 9.23
CA GLU A 124 11.13 11.11 8.42
C GLU A 124 10.96 9.93 7.46
N THR A 125 12.05 9.23 7.15
CA THR A 125 12.08 8.05 6.27
C THR A 125 12.02 6.76 7.08
N VAL A 126 12.64 6.74 8.26
CA VAL A 126 12.87 5.53 9.06
C VAL A 126 12.17 5.61 10.40
N THR A 127 11.30 4.63 10.64
CA THR A 127 10.72 4.40 11.97
C THR A 127 11.61 3.47 12.78
N MET A 128 12.07 3.98 13.91
CA MET A 128 12.86 3.25 14.91
C MET A 128 12.13 3.22 16.25
N LYS A 129 12.48 2.25 17.09
CA LYS A 129 12.03 2.24 18.48
C LYS A 129 12.86 3.24 19.29
N ASN A 130 12.20 4.04 20.12
CA ASN A 130 12.86 4.87 21.16
C ASN A 130 13.50 4.01 22.25
#